data_AF-A0A523X3W4-F1
#
_entry.id   AF-A0A523X3W4-F1
#
_cell.length_a   1.000
_cell.length_b   1.000
_cell.length_c   1.000
_cell.angle_alpha   90.00
_cell.angle_beta   90.00
_cell.angle_gamma   90.00
#
_symmetry.space_group_name_H-M   'P 1'
#
loop_
_entity.id
_entity.type
_entity.pdbx_description
1 polymer ?
#
loop_
_entity_poly.entity_id
_entity_poly.type
_entity_poly.pdbx_seq_one_letter_code
_entity_poly.pdbx_strand_id
1 'polypeptide(L)'
;MKHARAETGQQAEAVTTVVDKQINDLLGSIAKEETAEPSPKPRPKRLGKGKRERRRVVITGMGAITPLGLTVDEYWQALVEGRSGIANITLCDVTGLTCQIAGEVKGFDPHDYMEYKETRRMA
;
A
#
# COMPACT_ATOMS: atom_id res chain seq x y z
N MET A 1 -16.93 64.08 10.58
CA MET A 1 -15.74 63.50 9.93
C MET A 1 -15.91 61.99 9.89
N LYS A 2 -16.35 61.48 8.74
CA LYS A 2 -16.44 60.05 8.42
C LYS A 2 -15.09 59.62 7.81
N HIS A 3 -14.86 58.31 7.69
CA HIS A 3 -13.70 57.63 7.07
C HIS A 3 -12.63 57.12 8.04
N ALA A 4 -12.85 55.94 8.63
CA ALA A 4 -11.79 55.05 9.14
C ALA A 4 -12.34 53.64 9.44
N ARG A 5 -12.79 52.86 8.43
CA ARG A 5 -13.11 51.42 8.63
C ARG A 5 -13.20 50.56 7.35
N ALA A 6 -12.38 50.81 6.33
CA ALA A 6 -12.47 50.04 5.07
C ALA A 6 -11.21 49.26 4.67
N GLU A 7 -10.05 49.50 5.29
CA GLU A 7 -8.78 48.98 4.73
C GLU A 7 -8.36 47.59 5.26
N THR A 8 -8.90 47.14 6.40
CA THR A 8 -8.47 45.87 7.03
C THR A 8 -9.11 44.62 6.39
N GLY A 9 -10.27 44.75 5.73
CA GLY A 9 -10.95 43.61 5.09
C GLY A 9 -10.31 43.17 3.77
N GLN A 10 -9.80 44.13 3.00
CA GLN A 10 -9.24 43.87 1.67
C GLN A 10 -7.86 43.19 1.73
N GLN A 11 -7.11 43.40 2.82
CA GLN A 11 -5.84 42.71 3.05
C GLN A 11 -6.02 41.26 3.53
N ALA A 12 -7.07 40.95 4.30
CA ALA A 12 -7.34 39.58 4.75
C ALA A 12 -7.78 38.67 3.60
N GLU A 13 -8.66 39.17 2.72
CA GLU A 13 -9.15 38.44 1.54
C GLU A 13 -8.03 38.17 0.51
N ALA A 14 -7.10 39.11 0.36
CA ALA A 14 -5.93 38.94 -0.50
C ALA A 14 -4.97 37.86 0.03
N VAL A 15 -4.78 37.76 1.36
CA VAL A 15 -3.90 36.73 1.96
C VAL A 15 -4.50 35.33 1.81
N THR A 16 -5.81 35.17 2.02
CA THR A 16 -6.49 33.87 1.84
C THR A 16 -6.39 33.40 0.38
N THR A 17 -6.61 34.32 -0.57
CA THR A 17 -6.51 34.01 -2.01
C THR A 17 -5.09 33.57 -2.43
N VAL A 18 -4.05 34.13 -1.82
CA VAL A 18 -2.65 33.75 -2.10
C VAL A 18 -2.34 32.36 -1.55
N VAL A 19 -2.82 32.04 -0.35
CA VAL A 19 -2.63 30.72 0.26
C VAL A 19 -3.39 29.64 -0.52
N ASP A 20 -4.64 29.91 -0.90
CA ASP A 20 -5.45 28.99 -1.71
C ASP A 20 -4.81 28.72 -3.07
N LYS A 21 -4.24 29.76 -3.69
CA LYS A 21 -3.48 29.61 -4.93
C LYS A 21 -2.23 28.75 -4.74
N GLN A 22 -1.46 28.97 -3.67
CA GLN A 22 -0.28 28.15 -3.38
C GLN A 22 -0.63 26.69 -3.14
N ILE A 23 -1.73 26.42 -2.42
CA ILE A 23 -2.21 25.05 -2.18
C ILE A 23 -2.62 24.39 -3.51
N ASN A 24 -3.39 25.09 -4.34
CA ASN A 24 -3.83 24.55 -5.63
C ASN A 24 -2.68 24.34 -6.61
N ASP A 25 -1.70 25.25 -6.63
CA ASP A 25 -0.49 25.11 -7.44
C ASP A 25 0.36 23.89 -6.97
N LEU A 26 0.45 23.66 -5.65
CA LEU A 26 1.15 22.50 -5.07
C LEU A 26 0.42 21.20 -5.39
N LEU A 27 -0.90 21.14 -5.21
CA LEU A 27 -1.72 19.97 -5.55
C LEU A 27 -1.67 19.65 -7.06
N GLY A 28 -1.66 20.68 -7.91
CA GLY A 28 -1.51 20.53 -9.35
C GLY A 28 -0.14 20.00 -9.79
N SER A 29 0.89 20.16 -8.95
CA SER A 29 2.22 19.60 -9.20
C SER A 29 2.31 18.12 -8.82
N ILE A 30 1.69 17.73 -7.70
CA ILE A 30 1.62 16.35 -7.22
C ILE A 30 0.80 15.48 -8.18
N ALA A 31 -0.34 15.97 -8.66
CA ALA A 31 -1.21 15.21 -9.57
C ALA A 31 -0.58 14.92 -10.95
N LYS A 32 0.47 15.65 -11.35
CA LYS A 32 1.14 15.43 -12.64
C LYS A 32 2.15 14.28 -12.65
N GLU A 33 2.59 13.81 -11.49
CA GLU A 33 3.50 12.67 -11.41
C GLU A 33 2.77 11.32 -11.46
N GLU A 34 1.47 11.29 -11.18
CA GLU A 34 0.70 10.05 -11.04
C GLU A 34 0.16 9.50 -12.37
N THR A 35 0.11 10.30 -13.44
CA THR A 35 -0.40 9.89 -14.76
C THR A 35 0.68 9.49 -15.77
N ALA A 36 1.95 9.40 -15.37
CA ALA A 36 2.98 8.90 -16.27
C ALA A 36 2.76 7.39 -16.49
N GLU A 37 2.23 7.02 -17.66
CA GLU A 37 2.22 5.61 -18.07
C GLU A 37 3.65 5.05 -17.92
N PRO A 38 3.81 3.88 -17.29
CA PRO A 38 5.13 3.31 -17.10
C PRO A 38 5.78 3.13 -18.47
N SER A 39 6.92 3.81 -18.68
CA SER A 39 7.70 3.71 -19.91
C SER A 39 7.83 2.23 -20.31
N PRO A 40 7.51 1.85 -21.57
CA PRO A 40 7.50 0.46 -21.97
C PRO A 40 8.87 -0.15 -21.71
N LYS A 41 8.93 -1.09 -20.76
CA LYS A 41 10.18 -1.77 -20.40
C LYS A 41 10.80 -2.31 -21.70
N PRO A 42 12.08 -2.03 -21.97
CA PRO A 42 12.70 -2.43 -23.23
C PRO A 42 12.52 -3.94 -23.40
N ARG A 43 11.88 -4.34 -24.50
CA ARG A 43 11.71 -5.76 -24.83
C ARG A 43 13.12 -6.36 -24.89
N PRO A 44 13.43 -7.37 -24.05
CA PRO A 44 14.75 -7.96 -24.04
C PRO A 44 15.05 -8.53 -25.43
N LYS A 45 16.15 -8.06 -26.02
CA LYS A 45 16.61 -8.50 -27.35
C LYS A 45 16.71 -10.03 -27.34
N ARG A 46 16.10 -10.70 -28.32
CA ARG A 46 16.34 -12.13 -28.57
C ARG A 46 17.84 -12.29 -28.78
N LEU A 47 18.50 -12.94 -27.83
CA LEU A 47 19.95 -13.07 -27.84
C LEU A 47 20.32 -14.20 -28.81
N GLY A 48 21.33 -13.90 -29.63
CA GLY A 48 21.74 -14.74 -30.75
C GLY A 48 22.42 -16.02 -30.27
N LYS A 49 22.21 -17.11 -31.02
CA LYS A 49 22.85 -18.42 -30.83
C LYS A 49 24.37 -18.26 -30.58
N GLY A 50 24.83 -18.45 -29.34
CA GLY A 50 26.28 -18.42 -29.08
C GLY A 50 26.76 -18.16 -27.65
N LYS A 51 26.00 -18.52 -26.63
CA LYS A 51 26.45 -18.71 -25.24
C LYS A 51 25.40 -19.61 -24.60
N ARG A 52 25.72 -20.46 -23.62
CA ARG A 52 24.66 -21.02 -22.77
C ARG A 52 24.07 -19.85 -21.99
N GLU A 53 23.14 -19.16 -22.64
CA GLU A 53 22.37 -18.08 -22.06
C GLU A 53 21.68 -18.61 -20.82
N ARG A 54 21.87 -17.91 -19.71
CA ARG A 54 21.09 -18.17 -18.51
C ARG A 54 19.62 -18.07 -18.92
N ARG A 55 18.88 -19.16 -18.73
CA ARG A 55 17.45 -19.23 -19.03
C ARG A 55 16.76 -18.06 -18.32
N ARG A 56 15.97 -17.31 -19.07
CA ARG A 56 15.15 -16.24 -18.48
C ARG A 56 14.05 -16.89 -17.65
N VAL A 57 13.93 -16.43 -16.41
CA VAL A 57 12.87 -16.84 -15.49
C VAL A 57 12.02 -15.61 -15.21
N VAL A 58 10.71 -15.80 -15.18
CA VAL A 58 9.72 -14.75 -14.88
C VAL A 58 8.75 -15.25 -13.82
N ILE A 59 8.14 -14.33 -13.09
CA ILE A 59 7.07 -14.62 -12.15
C ILE A 59 5.75 -14.56 -12.92
N THR A 60 4.98 -15.64 -12.91
CA THR A 60 3.69 -15.77 -13.62
C THR A 60 2.50 -15.89 -12.67
N GLY A 61 2.74 -16.02 -11.38
CA GLY A 61 1.69 -16.14 -10.36
C GLY A 61 2.26 -15.80 -8.99
N MET A 62 1.39 -15.26 -8.14
CA MET A 62 1.69 -14.90 -6.75
C MET A 62 0.51 -15.34 -5.88
N GLY A 63 0.79 -15.68 -4.63
CA GLY A 63 -0.19 -15.99 -3.61
C GLY A 63 0.34 -15.52 -2.26
N ALA A 64 -0.53 -14.98 -1.42
CA ALA A 64 -0.16 -14.44 -0.12
C ALA A 64 -1.31 -14.61 0.88
N ILE A 65 -1.00 -15.20 2.04
CA ILE A 65 -1.86 -15.21 3.22
C ILE A 65 -1.04 -14.56 4.33
N THR A 66 -1.51 -13.42 4.82
CA THR A 66 -0.75 -12.54 5.71
C THR A 66 -1.67 -11.90 6.75
N PRO A 67 -1.12 -11.28 7.82
CA PRO A 67 -1.90 -10.48 8.76
C PRO A 67 -2.57 -9.24 8.14
N LEU A 68 -2.21 -8.90 6.91
CA LEU A 68 -2.70 -7.74 6.16
C LEU A 68 -3.75 -8.10 5.09
N GLY A 69 -3.99 -9.40 4.84
CA GLY A 69 -4.91 -9.88 3.81
C GLY A 69 -4.70 -11.36 3.49
N LEU A 70 -5.78 -12.03 3.09
CA LEU A 70 -5.79 -13.44 2.65
C LEU A 70 -5.58 -13.59 1.15
N THR A 71 -5.53 -12.48 0.41
CA THR A 71 -5.23 -12.41 -1.01
C THR A 71 -4.08 -11.45 -1.32
N VAL A 72 -3.51 -11.56 -2.51
CA VAL A 72 -2.43 -10.65 -2.99
C VAL A 72 -2.92 -9.21 -3.08
N ASP A 73 -4.15 -9.00 -3.54
CA ASP A 73 -4.71 -7.65 -3.73
C ASP A 73 -4.95 -6.96 -2.39
N GLU A 74 -5.56 -7.68 -1.42
CA GLU A 74 -5.76 -7.17 -0.06
C GLU A 74 -4.43 -6.83 0.62
N TYR A 75 -3.46 -7.74 0.53
CA TYR A 75 -2.13 -7.56 1.07
C TYR A 75 -1.44 -6.34 0.46
N TRP A 76 -1.46 -6.21 -0.86
CA TRP A 76 -0.83 -5.10 -1.56
C TRP A 76 -1.48 -3.76 -1.23
N GLN A 77 -2.81 -3.70 -1.24
CA GLN A 77 -3.55 -2.50 -0.87
C GLN A 77 -3.22 -2.07 0.57
N ALA A 78 -3.18 -3.02 1.51
CA ALA A 78 -2.85 -2.73 2.90
C ALA A 78 -1.45 -2.14 3.07
N LEU A 79 -0.47 -2.65 2.31
CA LEU A 79 0.89 -2.12 2.33
C LEU A 79 0.96 -0.71 1.78
N VAL A 80 0.31 -0.46 0.64
CA VAL A 80 0.29 0.88 0.00
C VAL A 80 -0.36 1.90 0.93
N GLU A 81 -1.42 1.51 1.63
CA GLU A 81 -2.09 2.35 2.62
C GLU A 81 -1.33 2.48 3.97
N GLY A 82 -0.23 1.74 4.15
CA GLY A 82 0.55 1.75 5.39
C GLY A 82 -0.18 1.14 6.59
N ARG A 83 -1.12 0.21 6.37
CA ARG A 83 -1.86 -0.47 7.44
C ARG A 83 -0.91 -1.38 8.22
N SER A 84 -1.02 -1.38 9.55
CA SER A 84 -0.30 -2.32 10.41
C SER A 84 -1.10 -3.61 10.58
N GLY A 85 -0.45 -4.76 10.40
CA GLY A 85 -1.01 -6.09 10.68
C GLY A 85 -0.75 -6.57 12.10
N ILE A 86 -0.09 -5.76 12.94
CA ILE A 86 0.32 -6.15 14.30
C ILE A 86 -0.76 -5.76 15.30
N ALA A 87 -1.16 -6.71 16.14
CA ALA A 87 -2.14 -6.53 17.20
C ALA A 87 -1.76 -7.40 18.42
N ASN A 88 -2.55 -7.32 19.49
CA ASN A 88 -2.41 -8.24 20.63
C ASN A 88 -2.66 -9.69 20.18
N ILE A 89 -1.90 -10.61 20.75
CA ILE A 89 -2.03 -12.05 20.50
C ILE A 89 -3.41 -12.53 20.99
N THR A 90 -4.10 -13.32 20.17
CA THR A 90 -5.42 -13.89 20.46
C THR A 90 -5.45 -15.42 20.34
N LEU A 91 -4.45 -16.02 19.68
CA LEU A 91 -4.42 -17.47 19.41
C LEU A 91 -3.88 -18.31 20.58
N CYS A 92 -3.29 -17.68 21.61
CA CYS A 92 -2.83 -18.37 22.81
C CYS A 92 -2.85 -17.46 24.04
N ASP A 93 -2.73 -18.08 25.22
CA ASP A 93 -2.49 -17.33 26.46
C ASP A 93 -1.04 -16.83 26.50
N VAL A 94 -0.89 -15.53 26.70
CA VAL A 94 0.40 -14.84 26.74
C VAL A 94 0.76 -14.32 28.12
N THR A 95 0.02 -14.76 29.15
CA THR A 95 0.29 -14.39 30.54
C THR A 95 1.71 -14.79 30.92
N GLY A 96 2.54 -13.80 31.30
CA GLY A 96 3.94 -13.99 31.66
C GLY A 96 4.94 -13.87 30.51
N LEU A 97 4.49 -13.67 29.27
CA LEU A 97 5.36 -13.36 28.13
C LEU A 97 5.70 -11.86 28.11
N THR A 98 6.97 -11.56 27.79
CA THR A 98 7.45 -10.18 27.63
C THR A 98 6.95 -9.53 26.34
N CYS A 99 6.68 -10.32 25.30
CA CYS A 99 6.06 -9.87 24.05
C CYS A 99 4.62 -10.39 23.99
N GLN A 100 3.66 -9.49 23.80
CA GLN A 100 2.22 -9.80 23.79
C GLN A 100 1.52 -9.39 22.49
N ILE A 101 2.31 -9.01 21.48
CA ILE A 101 1.84 -8.60 20.17
C ILE A 101 2.34 -9.55 19.09
N ALA A 102 1.54 -9.77 18.05
CA ALA A 102 1.90 -10.54 16.88
C ALA A 102 1.16 -10.06 15.63
N GLY A 103 1.64 -10.47 14.47
CA GLY A 103 0.89 -10.40 13.22
C GLY A 103 0.15 -11.71 13.02
N GLU A 104 -1.06 -11.82 13.56
CA GLU A 104 -1.91 -13.00 13.38
C GLU A 104 -2.68 -12.91 12.07
N VAL A 105 -2.75 -14.02 11.33
CA VAL A 105 -3.63 -14.13 10.15
C VAL A 105 -5.07 -14.24 10.64
N LYS A 106 -5.95 -13.36 10.16
CA LYS A 106 -7.36 -13.29 10.58
C LYS A 106 -8.26 -13.91 9.53
N GLY A 107 -9.23 -14.72 9.97
CA GLY A 107 -10.28 -15.27 9.10
C GLY A 107 -9.81 -16.33 8.11
N PHE A 108 -8.62 -16.89 8.29
CA PHE A 108 -8.17 -18.01 7.46
C PHE A 108 -8.90 -19.30 7.85
N ASP A 109 -9.62 -19.89 6.90
CA ASP A 109 -10.17 -21.25 7.02
C ASP A 109 -9.40 -22.21 6.09
N PRO A 110 -8.68 -23.20 6.62
CA PRO A 110 -8.00 -24.19 5.79
C PRO A 110 -8.97 -25.05 4.96
N HIS A 111 -10.24 -25.17 5.35
CA HIS A 111 -11.23 -25.96 4.61
C HIS A 111 -11.60 -25.37 3.24
N ASP A 112 -11.27 -24.10 3.00
CA ASP A 112 -11.41 -23.47 1.69
C ASP A 112 -10.41 -24.02 0.66
N TYR A 113 -9.35 -24.70 1.12
CA TYR A 113 -8.22 -25.14 0.27
C TYR A 113 -7.93 -26.63 0.33
N MET A 114 -8.37 -27.34 1.38
CA MET A 114 -8.07 -28.76 1.57
C MET A 114 -9.18 -29.49 2.32
N GLU A 115 -9.23 -30.81 2.17
CA GLU A 115 -10.21 -31.64 2.85
C GLU A 115 -9.94 -31.72 4.37
N TYR A 116 -10.98 -31.87 5.18
CA TYR A 116 -10.90 -31.93 6.65
C TYR A 116 -9.83 -32.91 7.18
N LYS A 117 -9.69 -34.07 6.54
CA LYS A 117 -8.71 -35.09 6.93
C LYS A 117 -7.26 -34.64 6.70
N GLU A 118 -7.04 -33.84 5.66
CA GLU A 118 -5.72 -33.30 5.32
C GLU A 118 -5.37 -32.12 6.23
N THR A 119 -6.33 -31.23 6.50
CA THR A 119 -6.17 -30.10 7.43
C THR A 119 -5.59 -30.54 8.77
N ARG A 120 -6.16 -31.59 9.37
CA ARG A 120 -5.74 -32.09 10.69
C ARG A 120 -4.37 -32.76 10.71
N ARG A 121 -3.80 -33.11 9.55
CA ARG A 121 -2.46 -33.73 9.45
C ARG A 121 -1.35 -32.71 9.27
N MET A 122 -1.69 -31.50 8.84
CA MET A 122 -0.73 -30.42 8.58
C MET A 122 -0.65 -29.40 9.72
N ALA A 123 -1.68 -29.32 10.56
CA ALA A 123 -1.74 -28.50 11.77
C ALA A 123 -1.11 -29.24 12.97
#